data_AF-A0AAC9WI57-F1
#
_entry.id   AF-A0AAC9WI57-F1
#
_cell.length_a   1.000
_cell.length_b   1.000
_cell.length_c   1.000
_cell.angle_alpha   90.00
_cell.angle_beta   90.00
_cell.angle_gamma   90.00
#
_symmetry.space_group_name_H-M   'P 1'
#
loop_
_entity.id
_entity.type
_entity.pdbx_description
1 polymer ?
#
loop_
_entity_poly.entity_id
_entity_poly.type
_entity_poly.pdbx_seq_one_letter_code
_entity_poly.pdbx_strand_id
1 'polypeptide(L)' 'MKLNKNMNYTLYLVSDRKVLKEKDFIKSLKEANLGGVRVIQLIQ' A
#
# COMPACT_ATOMS: atom_id res chain seq x y z
N MET A 1 20.64 3.23 -7.13
CA MET A 1 19.20 3.37 -6.82
C MET A 1 18.89 4.85 -6.66
N LYS A 2 18.10 5.47 -7.56
CA LYS A 2 17.74 6.90 -7.43
C LYS A 2 16.66 7.04 -6.35
N LEU A 3 17.01 7.57 -5.19
CA LEU A 3 16.05 7.93 -4.15
C LEU A 3 15.36 9.23 -4.54
N ASN A 4 14.05 9.14 -4.79
CA ASN A 4 13.24 10.33 -5.01
C ASN A 4 12.99 10.99 -3.66
N LYS A 5 13.68 12.10 -3.38
CA LYS A 5 13.68 12.76 -2.06
C LYS A 5 12.30 13.28 -1.62
N ASN A 6 11.36 13.39 -2.56
CA ASN A 6 10.00 13.88 -2.29
C ASN A 6 9.01 12.75 -1.94
N MET A 7 9.43 11.49 -2.00
CA MET A 7 8.59 10.35 -1.64
C MET A 7 8.82 9.98 -0.18
N ASN A 8 7.74 9.91 0.59
CA ASN A 8 7.78 9.48 1.98
C ASN A 8 7.62 7.96 2.06
N TYR A 9 8.72 7.25 2.32
CA TYR A 9 8.73 5.79 2.45
C TYR A 9 8.57 5.29 3.89
N THR A 10 8.17 6.14 4.86
CA THR A 10 8.07 5.76 6.28
C THR A 10 7.12 4.60 6.55
N LEU A 11 6.03 4.51 5.78
CA LEU A 11 5.13 3.37 5.81
C LEU A 11 4.78 2.93 4.40
N TYR A 12 5.47 1.86 3.98
CA TYR A 12 5.37 1.27 2.66
C TYR A 12 4.54 -0.02 2.72
N LEU A 13 3.39 -0.04 2.06
CA LEU A 13 2.52 -1.20 1.97
C LEU A 13 2.80 -1.96 0.68
N VAL A 14 3.11 -3.25 0.81
CA VAL A 14 3.12 -4.20 -0.30
C VAL A 14 1.81 -4.97 -0.27
N SER A 15 1.01 -4.87 -1.33
CA SER A 15 -0.32 -5.48 -1.39
C SER A 15 -0.32 -6.78 -2.19
N ASP A 16 -1.04 -7.79 -1.70
CA ASP A 16 -1.30 -9.06 -2.37
C ASP A 16 -2.80 -9.40 -2.22
N ARG A 17 -3.47 -9.61 -3.35
CA ARG A 17 -4.90 -9.98 -3.38
C ARG A 17 -5.17 -11.34 -2.75
N LYS A 18 -4.22 -12.28 -2.81
CA LYS A 18 -4.37 -13.63 -2.24
C LYS A 18 -4.42 -13.60 -0.71
N VAL A 19 -3.73 -12.64 -0.09
CA VAL A 19 -3.71 -12.47 1.37
C VAL A 19 -5.02 -11.86 1.88
N LEU A 20 -5.71 -11.08 1.04
CA LEU A 20 -6.92 -10.36 1.41
C LEU A 20 -8.19 -11.23 1.45
N LYS A 21 -8.12 -12.49 1.01
CA LYS A 21 -9.23 -13.46 1.02
C LYS A 21 -10.53 -12.85 0.46
N GLU A 22 -11.58 -12.76 1.28
CA GLU A 22 -12.90 -12.22 0.92
C GLU A 22 -13.00 -10.68 1.08
N LYS A 23 -11.96 -10.02 1.57
CA LYS A 23 -11.98 -8.57 1.74
C LYS A 23 -11.86 -7.87 0.40
N ASP A 24 -12.67 -6.82 0.22
CA ASP A 24 -12.58 -5.96 -0.95
C ASP A 24 -11.20 -5.28 -1.00
N PHE A 25 -10.51 -5.48 -2.11
CA PHE A 25 -9.15 -5.00 -2.32
C PHE A 25 -9.06 -3.47 -2.22
N ILE A 26 -9.97 -2.76 -2.90
CA ILE A 26 -9.95 -1.31 -2.96
C ILE A 26 -10.31 -0.70 -1.61
N LYS A 27 -11.30 -1.27 -0.92
CA LYS A 27 -11.66 -0.86 0.44
C LYS A 27 -10.49 -1.03 1.40
N SER A 28 -9.79 -2.16 1.32
CA SER A 28 -8.62 -2.45 2.15
C SER A 28 -7.48 -1.45 1.93
N LEU A 29 -7.22 -1.07 0.67
CA LEU A 29 -6.23 -0.03 0.35
C LEU A 29 -6.64 1.36 0.87
N LYS A 30 -7.93 1.71 0.80
CA LYS A 30 -8.45 2.96 1.36
C LYS A 30 -8.27 3.01 2.87
N GLU A 31 -8.61 1.93 3.57
CA GLU A 31 -8.43 1.82 5.02
C GLU A 31 -6.94 1.92 5.40
N ALA A 32 -6.05 1.28 4.64
CA ALA A 32 -4.62 1.38 4.87
C ALA A 32 -4.07 2.81 4.67
N ASN A 33 -4.55 3.53 3.64
CA ASN A 33 -4.21 4.93 3.44
C ASN A 33 -4.69 5.83 4.60
N LEU A 34 -5.92 5.61 5.09
CA LEU A 34 -6.44 6.29 6.27
C LEU A 34 -5.62 5.97 7.53
N GLY A 35 -5.11 4.74 7.64
CA GLY A 35 -4.20 4.30 8.71
C GLY A 35 -2.77 4.87 8.61
N GLY A 36 -2.49 5.69 7.60
CA GLY A 36 -1.22 6.41 7.52
C GLY A 36 -0.20 5.83 6.54
N VAL A 37 -0.57 4.84 5.73
CA VAL A 37 0.30 4.35 4.64
C VAL A 37 0.64 5.51 3.70
N ARG A 38 1.90 5.57 3.26
CA ARG A 38 2.43 6.67 2.42
C ARG A 38 2.77 6.22 1.01
N VAL A 39 3.09 4.95 0.82
CA VAL A 39 3.32 4.34 -0.49
C VAL A 39 2.67 2.96 -0.52
N ILE A 40 2.02 2.64 -1.63
CA ILE A 40 1.37 1.35 -1.87
C ILE A 40 1.98 0.75 -3.14
N GLN A 41 2.51 -0.46 -3.03
CA GLN A 41 2.89 -1.30 -4.16
C GLN A 41 1.77 -2.29 -4.46
N LEU A 42 1.30 -2.26 -5.70
CA LEU A 42 0.37 -3.25 -6.23
C LEU A 42 1.20 -4.40 -6.82
N ILE A 43 1.08 -5.59 -6.23
CA ILE A 43 1.60 -6.81 -6.85
C ILE A 43 0.46 -7.39 -7.71
N GLN A 44 0.77 -7.70 -8.97
CA GLN A 44 -0.13 -8.40 -9.90
C GLN A 44 -0.20 -9.90 -9.58
#